data_AF-A0A830FG22-F1
#
_entry.id   AF-A0A830FG22-F1
#
_cell.length_a   1.000
_cell.length_b   1.000
_cell.length_c   1.000
_cell.angle_alpha   90.00
_cell.angle_beta   90.00
_cell.angle_gamma   90.00
#
_symmetry.space_group_name_H-M   'P 1'
#
loop_
_entity.id
_entity.type
_entity.pdbx_description
1 polymer ?
#
loop_
_entity_poly.entity_id
_entity_poly.type
_entity_poly.pdbx_seq_one_letter_code
_entity_poly.pdbx_strand_id
1 'polypeptide(L)'
;MLEAFSTGYYFGRLYVQPYSGDRPVLQTDQHEQVGEQVYDDDGDRLPLVVKLGNRYLRVHREASMPTDTLAVPADAADDLDLRAPSEPEDVLVARGDHARRLLDMGV
;
A
#
# COMPACT_ATOMS: atom_id res chain seq x y z
N MET A 1 9.77 -2.38 -7.27
CA MET A 1 10.41 -3.62 -6.74
C MET A 1 10.32 -3.59 -5.23
N LEU A 2 10.04 -4.73 -4.59
CA LEU A 2 10.02 -4.87 -3.14
C LEU A 2 11.24 -5.67 -2.65
N GLU A 3 11.79 -5.25 -1.52
CA GLU A 3 12.98 -5.84 -0.90
C GLU A 3 12.68 -6.22 0.55
N ALA A 4 13.21 -7.35 1.02
CA ALA A 4 13.03 -7.76 2.40
C ALA A 4 13.72 -6.77 3.35
N PHE A 5 12.93 -6.06 4.16
CA PHE A 5 13.45 -5.03 5.07
C PHE A 5 13.55 -5.50 6.51
N SER A 6 12.51 -6.20 6.98
CA SER A 6 12.47 -6.77 8.33
C SER A 6 11.63 -8.04 8.36
N THR A 7 11.56 -8.72 9.51
CA THR A 7 10.70 -9.89 9.71
C THR A 7 9.24 -9.62 9.40
N GLY A 8 8.76 -8.39 9.61
CA GLY A 8 7.36 -8.01 9.40
C GLY A 8 7.06 -7.22 8.14
N TYR A 9 8.09 -6.77 7.39
CA TYR A 9 7.92 -5.83 6.28
C TYR A 9 8.85 -6.10 5.09
N TYR A 10 8.32 -5.80 3.91
CA TYR A 10 9.07 -5.48 2.70
C TYR A 10 9.15 -3.97 2.52
N PHE A 11 10.23 -3.47 1.94
CA PHE A 11 10.43 -2.08 1.57
C PHE A 11 10.27 -1.91 0.07
N GLY A 12 9.70 -0.78 -0.35
CA GLY A 12 9.57 -0.41 -1.75
C GLY A 12 9.45 1.09 -1.91
N ARG A 13 9.36 1.50 -3.17
CA ARG A 13 9.13 2.88 -3.57
C ARG A 13 7.97 2.95 -4.55
N LEU A 14 7.05 3.87 -4.32
CA LEU A 14 5.86 4.10 -5.14
C LEU A 14 5.64 5.59 -5.31
N TYR A 15 5.15 6.01 -6.46
CA TYR A 15 4.56 7.34 -6.57
C TYR A 15 3.30 7.38 -5.71
N VAL A 16 3.12 8.44 -4.93
CA VAL A 16 1.91 8.61 -4.12
C VAL A 16 1.20 9.85 -4.58
N GLN A 17 -0.07 9.70 -4.92
CA GLN A 17 -0.88 10.82 -5.39
C GLN A 17 -2.25 10.83 -4.71
N PRO A 18 -2.80 12.03 -4.42
CA PRO A 18 -4.18 12.14 -4.01
C PRO A 18 -5.11 11.72 -5.15
N TYR A 19 -6.23 11.08 -4.80
CA TYR A 19 -7.30 10.77 -5.75
C TYR A 19 -8.69 10.93 -5.11
N SER A 20 -9.73 10.97 -5.94
CA SER A 20 -11.10 11.31 -5.51
C SER A 20 -11.87 10.15 -4.85
N GLY A 21 -11.25 9.00 -4.62
CA GLY A 21 -11.93 7.87 -3.98
C GLY A 21 -11.75 7.83 -2.46
N ASP A 22 -12.42 6.86 -1.84
CA ASP A 22 -12.59 6.73 -0.40
C ASP A 22 -11.53 5.85 0.28
N ARG A 23 -10.70 5.11 -0.47
CA ARG A 23 -9.78 4.12 0.08
C ARG A 23 -8.42 4.12 -0.62
N PRO A 24 -7.31 3.81 0.05
CA PRO A 24 -6.03 3.64 -0.64
C PRO A 24 -6.11 2.51 -1.70
N VAL A 25 -5.58 2.73 -2.90
CA VAL A 25 -5.65 1.77 -4.01
C VAL A 25 -4.34 1.67 -4.79
N LEU A 26 -4.11 0.48 -5.36
CA LEU A 26 -3.08 0.19 -6.36
C LEU A 26 -3.74 -0.38 -7.61
N GLN A 27 -3.02 -0.31 -8.73
CA GLN A 27 -3.41 -1.00 -9.95
C GLN A 27 -3.60 -2.50 -9.68
N THR A 28 -4.66 -3.09 -10.24
CA THR A 28 -5.07 -4.48 -9.97
C THR A 28 -3.96 -5.51 -10.12
N ASP A 29 -3.29 -5.56 -11.27
CA ASP A 29 -2.25 -6.56 -11.53
C ASP A 29 -1.03 -6.36 -10.62
N GLN A 30 -0.69 -5.10 -10.34
CA GLN A 30 0.38 -4.78 -9.38
C GLN A 30 0.01 -5.19 -7.96
N HIS A 31 -1.23 -4.96 -7.53
CA HIS A 31 -1.72 -5.38 -6.22
C HIS A 31 -1.65 -6.89 -6.06
N GLU A 32 -2.09 -7.64 -7.07
CA GLU A 32 -2.03 -9.10 -7.12
C GLU A 32 -0.59 -9.59 -7.05
N GLN A 33 0.30 -9.08 -7.90
CA GLN A 33 1.72 -9.45 -7.90
C GLN A 33 2.40 -9.18 -6.55
N VAL A 34 2.11 -8.04 -5.92
CA VAL A 34 2.64 -7.72 -4.58
C VAL A 34 2.04 -8.66 -3.54
N GLY A 35 0.73 -8.93 -3.61
CA GLY A 35 0.04 -9.87 -2.74
C GLY A 35 0.64 -11.26 -2.77
N GLU A 36 0.83 -11.83 -3.96
CA GLU A 36 1.48 -13.13 -4.15
C GLU A 36 2.90 -13.16 -3.55
N GLN A 37 3.65 -12.05 -3.68
CA GLN A 37 5.00 -11.96 -3.14
C GLN A 37 5.06 -11.87 -1.61
N VAL A 38 4.10 -11.18 -0.98
CA VAL A 38 4.18 -10.83 0.46
C VAL A 38 3.24 -11.63 1.36
N TYR A 39 2.14 -12.15 0.81
CA TYR A 39 1.07 -12.89 1.50
C TYR A 39 0.96 -14.34 1.03
N ASP A 40 1.82 -14.79 0.11
CA ASP A 40 1.70 -16.11 -0.52
C ASP A 40 0.25 -16.29 -1.07
N ASP A 41 -0.40 -17.44 -0.84
CA ASP A 41 -1.77 -17.76 -1.31
C ASP A 41 -2.90 -16.88 -0.74
N ASP A 42 -2.63 -16.00 0.23
CA ASP A 42 -3.64 -15.12 0.84
C ASP A 42 -3.71 -13.72 0.22
N GLY A 43 -2.82 -13.42 -0.73
CA GLY A 43 -2.76 -12.13 -1.45
C GLY A 43 -4.08 -11.74 -2.11
N ASP A 44 -4.89 -12.72 -2.50
CA ASP A 44 -6.20 -12.50 -3.12
C ASP A 44 -7.36 -12.25 -2.16
N ARG A 45 -7.18 -12.58 -0.88
CA ARG A 45 -8.27 -12.52 0.11
C ARG A 45 -8.21 -11.29 1.00
N LEU A 46 -7.04 -10.68 1.12
CA LEU A 46 -6.79 -9.60 2.08
C LEU A 46 -6.34 -8.32 1.37
N PRO A 47 -6.75 -7.13 1.84
CA PRO A 47 -6.15 -5.89 1.39
C PRO A 47 -4.67 -5.88 1.79
N LEU A 48 -3.83 -5.28 0.96
CA LEU A 48 -2.43 -5.04 1.29
C LEU A 48 -2.37 -3.99 2.39
N VAL A 49 -1.59 -4.25 3.44
CA VAL A 49 -1.34 -3.26 4.50
C VAL A 49 -0.01 -2.58 4.22
N VAL A 50 -0.09 -1.32 3.82
CA VAL A 50 1.08 -0.48 3.50
C VAL A 50 1.25 0.56 4.58
N LYS A 51 2.47 0.69 5.10
CA LYS A 51 2.86 1.81 5.93
C LYS A 51 3.54 2.87 5.07
N LEU A 52 3.02 4.08 5.14
CA LEU A 52 3.54 5.27 4.49
C LEU A 52 3.72 6.35 5.55
N GLY A 53 4.95 6.83 5.72
CA GLY A 53 5.31 7.71 6.84
C GLY A 53 4.92 7.10 8.20
N ASN A 54 3.99 7.75 8.90
CA ASN A 54 3.48 7.33 10.21
C ASN A 54 2.10 6.64 10.18
N ARG A 55 1.51 6.38 8.99
CA ARG A 55 0.18 5.79 8.85
C ARG A 55 0.24 4.39 8.25
N TYR A 56 -0.73 3.56 8.63
CA TYR A 56 -1.05 2.31 7.94
C TYR A 56 -2.25 2.54 7.03
N LEU A 57 -2.18 1.97 5.83
CA LEU A 57 -3.15 2.12 4.76
C LEU A 57 -3.60 0.72 4.34
N ARG A 58 -4.92 0.50 4.31
CA ARG A 58 -5.53 -0.67 3.67
C ARG A 58 -5.64 -0.41 2.18
N VAL A 59 -4.79 -1.06 1.41
CA VAL A 59 -4.66 -0.85 -0.03
C VAL A 59 -5.45 -1.90 -0.78
N HIS A 60 -6.38 -1.41 -1.61
CA HIS A 60 -7.29 -2.20 -2.43
C HIS A 60 -6.88 -2.15 -3.92
N ARG A 61 -7.59 -2.92 -4.75
CA ARG A 61 -7.41 -2.98 -6.20
C ARG A 61 -8.23 -1.90 -6.88
N GLU A 62 -7.65 -1.23 -7.87
CA GLU A 62 -8.36 -0.31 -8.76
C GLU A 62 -7.73 -0.36 -10.16
N ALA A 63 -8.46 -0.88 -11.14
CA ALA A 63 -7.92 -1.12 -12.48
C ALA A 63 -7.58 0.16 -13.24
N SER A 64 -8.21 1.29 -12.90
CA SER A 64 -7.97 2.58 -13.55
C SER A 64 -6.70 3.30 -13.08
N MET A 65 -6.03 2.79 -12.05
CA MET A 65 -4.80 3.41 -11.54
C MET A 65 -3.58 3.09 -12.39
N PRO A 66 -2.64 4.03 -12.56
CA PRO A 66 -1.34 3.73 -13.12
C PRO A 66 -0.57 2.73 -12.26
N THR A 67 0.25 1.90 -12.90
CA THR A 67 1.23 1.06 -12.20
C THR A 67 2.25 1.93 -11.46
N ASP A 68 2.85 1.39 -10.40
CA ASP A 68 3.81 2.04 -9.51
C ASP A 68 3.27 3.29 -8.81
N THR A 69 1.93 3.43 -8.75
CA THR A 69 1.25 4.58 -8.17
C THR A 69 0.26 4.14 -7.11
N LEU A 70 0.55 4.49 -5.85
CA LEU A 70 -0.36 4.38 -4.73
C LEU A 70 -1.29 5.60 -4.72
N ALA A 71 -2.56 5.40 -5.07
CA ALA A 71 -3.56 6.44 -4.97
C ALA A 71 -4.11 6.47 -3.54
N VAL A 72 -4.08 7.63 -2.89
CA VAL A 72 -4.55 7.80 -1.51
C VAL A 72 -5.67 8.85 -1.45
N PRO A 73 -6.72 8.64 -0.63
CA PRO A 73 -7.79 9.62 -0.49
C PRO A 73 -7.25 10.99 -0.12
N ALA A 74 -7.91 12.06 -0.60
CA ALA A 74 -7.45 13.44 -0.37
C ALA A 74 -7.19 13.75 1.12
N ASP A 75 -8.08 13.33 2.01
CA ASP A 75 -7.92 13.54 3.46
C ASP A 75 -6.66 12.84 4.02
N ALA A 76 -6.34 11.64 3.51
CA ALA A 76 -5.14 10.91 3.91
C ALA A 76 -3.87 11.52 3.29
N ALA A 77 -3.97 12.10 2.09
CA ALA A 77 -2.87 12.83 1.46
C ALA A 77 -2.50 14.09 2.25
N ASP A 78 -3.50 14.85 2.69
CA ASP A 78 -3.31 16.07 3.49
C ASP A 78 -2.66 15.74 4.85
N ASP A 79 -3.12 14.69 5.53
CA ASP A 79 -2.54 14.21 6.79
C ASP A 79 -1.05 13.82 6.67
N LEU A 80 -0.65 13.33 5.49
CA LEU A 80 0.72 12.90 5.17
C LEU A 80 1.55 14.02 4.51
N ASP A 81 0.99 15.23 4.38
CA ASP A 81 1.55 16.39 3.67
C ASP A 81 2.02 16.07 2.23
N LEU A 82 1.30 15.17 1.56
CA LEU A 82 1.58 14.72 0.19
C LEU A 82 1.05 15.73 -0.83
N ARG A 83 1.70 16.89 -0.93
CA ARG A 83 1.28 18.01 -1.80
C ARG A 83 1.63 17.84 -3.29
N ALA A 84 1.65 16.60 -3.79
CA ALA A 84 2.19 16.16 -5.08
C ALA A 84 3.72 16.02 -5.11
N PRO A 85 4.28 14.98 -4.47
CA PRO A 85 5.71 14.71 -4.53
C PRO A 85 6.13 14.37 -5.97
N SER A 86 7.20 15.02 -6.45
CA SER A 86 7.84 14.72 -7.74
C SER A 86 8.66 13.42 -7.72
N GLU A 87 8.84 12.84 -6.54
CA GLU A 87 9.70 11.68 -6.29
C GLU A 87 8.89 10.53 -5.67
N PRO A 88 9.26 9.26 -5.93
CA PRO A 88 8.66 8.12 -5.26
C PRO A 88 8.87 8.17 -3.74
N GLU A 89 7.82 7.85 -2.99
CA GLU A 89 7.85 7.76 -1.54
C GLU A 89 8.29 6.37 -1.08
N ASP A 90 8.96 6.33 0.06
CA ASP A 90 9.34 5.10 0.73
C ASP A 90 8.11 4.46 1.40
N VAL A 91 7.81 3.21 1.01
CA VAL A 91 6.69 2.43 1.54
C VAL A 91 7.17 1.15 2.19
N LEU A 92 6.50 0.74 3.26
CA LEU A 92 6.71 -0.55 3.90
C LEU A 92 5.45 -1.41 3.77
N VAL A 93 5.52 -2.49 3.01
CA VAL A 93 4.42 -3.45 2.85
C VAL A 93 4.53 -4.49 3.96
N ALA A 94 3.51 -4.63 4.78
CA ALA A 94 3.49 -5.65 5.82
C ALA A 94 3.46 -7.05 5.19
N ARG A 95 4.10 -8.04 5.83
CA ARG A 95 3.99 -9.47 5.46
C ARG A 95 2.67 -10.07 5.95
N GLY A 96 2.26 -11.22 5.42
CA GLY A 96 0.93 -11.83 5.64
C GLY A 96 0.49 -11.88 7.10
N ASP A 97 1.29 -12.50 7.97
CA ASP A 97 0.95 -12.63 9.40
C ASP A 97 0.87 -11.28 10.12
N HIS A 98 1.77 -10.36 9.76
CA HIS A 98 1.80 -9.02 10.35
C HIS A 98 0.63 -8.17 9.87
N ALA A 99 0.29 -8.27 8.58
CA ALA A 99 -0.85 -7.59 7.99
C ALA A 99 -2.16 -8.04 8.64
N ARG A 100 -2.38 -9.35 8.82
CA ARG A 100 -3.55 -9.89 9.53
C ARG A 100 -3.69 -9.30 10.92
N ARG A 101 -2.59 -9.22 11.68
CA ARG A 101 -2.59 -8.64 13.02
C ARG A 101 -2.94 -7.15 13.00
N LEU A 102 -2.42 -6.39 12.05
CA LEU A 102 -2.76 -4.97 11.89
C LEU A 102 -4.24 -4.80 11.54
N LEU A 103 -4.76 -5.63 10.63
CA LEU A 103 -6.19 -5.61 10.25
C LEU A 103 -7.11 -5.94 11.43
N ASP A 104 -6.74 -6.91 12.28
CA ASP A 104 -7.48 -7.24 13.51
C ASP A 104 -7.50 -6.07 14.52
N MET A 105 -6.41 -5.28 14.57
CA MET A 105 -6.32 -4.06 15.38
C MET A 105 -7.07 -2.86 14.79
N GLY A 106 -7.66 -3.00 13.60
CA GLY A 106 -8.49 -1.97 12.99
C GLY A 106 -7.73 -0.83 12.30
N VAL A 107 -6.48 -1.06 11.87
CA VAL A 107 -5.70 -0.07 11.08
C VAL A 107 -6.42 0.48 9.87
#